data_AF-A0A7G2CBD1-F1
#
_entry.id   AF-A0A7G2CBD1-F1
#
_cell.length_a   1.000
_cell.length_b   1.000
_cell.length_c   1.000
_cell.angle_alpha   90.00
_cell.angle_beta   90.00
_cell.angle_gamma   90.00
#
_symmetry.space_group_name_H-M   'P 1'
#
loop_
_entity.id
_entity.type
_entity.pdbx_description
1 polymer ?
#
loop_
_entity_poly.entity_id
_entity_poly.type
_entity_poly.pdbx_seq_one_letter_code
_entity_poly.pdbx_strand_id
1 'polypeptide(L)'
;MPNVDVVSLRCKNEAMLADAAVTPLEMDEDPIEDGTEVVYCGVDLKEDRANPNDDGMTMAVKQLTGVCKAAIVSVDYGTVLAGSIEKERRDLSDNAPLLPLSFCGGPVLRKSSGKCVGVTVARILKNAPPRDPNAGNLYQEPYLDLSENVPLHSRWPLDVAFVPIGEFYSSLCRSEL
;
A
#
# COMPACT_ATOMS: atom_id res chain seq x y z
N MET A 1 17.84 2.67 -12.78
CA MET A 1 16.78 3.03 -11.81
C MET A 1 16.56 1.82 -10.92
N PRO A 2 16.47 1.95 -9.60
CA PRO A 2 15.99 0.86 -8.77
C PRO A 2 14.58 0.49 -9.28
N ASN A 3 14.30 -0.80 -9.45
CA ASN A 3 13.03 -1.28 -9.95
C ASN A 3 11.99 -1.19 -8.83
N VAL A 4 11.53 0.03 -8.54
CA VAL A 4 10.64 0.34 -7.42
C VAL A 4 9.31 0.81 -8.02
N ASP A 5 8.22 0.18 -7.60
CA ASP A 5 6.86 0.47 -8.10
C ASP A 5 6.27 1.73 -7.44
N VAL A 6 6.97 2.85 -7.59
CA VAL A 6 6.59 4.16 -7.07
C VAL A 6 6.80 5.21 -8.15
N VAL A 7 5.79 6.07 -8.34
CA VAL A 7 5.81 7.17 -9.29
C VAL A 7 5.53 8.50 -8.59
N SER A 8 6.17 9.57 -9.05
CA SER A 8 5.82 10.94 -8.64
C SER A 8 4.89 11.57 -9.67
N LEU A 9 3.79 12.15 -9.18
CA LEU A 9 2.83 12.91 -9.98
C LEU A 9 2.76 14.33 -9.44
N ARG A 10 2.74 15.31 -10.34
CA ARG A 10 2.59 16.72 -9.98
C ARG A 10 1.19 17.20 -10.29
N CYS A 11 0.56 17.85 -9.31
CA CYS A 11 -0.70 18.55 -9.56
C CYS A 11 -0.44 19.71 -10.53
N LYS A 12 -1.16 19.73 -11.65
CA LYS A 12 -1.02 20.79 -12.67
C LYS A 12 -1.40 22.18 -12.13
N ASN A 13 -2.30 22.24 -11.16
CA ASN A 13 -2.75 23.47 -10.53
C ASN A 13 -2.64 23.37 -9.01
N GLU A 14 -1.47 23.68 -8.47
CA GLU A 14 -1.18 23.59 -7.04
C GLU A 14 -2.06 24.52 -6.18
N ALA A 15 -2.57 25.62 -6.74
CA ALA A 15 -3.51 26.50 -6.03
C ALA A 15 -4.80 25.76 -5.62
N MET A 16 -5.25 24.78 -6.41
CA MET A 16 -6.42 23.97 -6.07
C MET A 16 -6.18 23.04 -4.87
N LEU A 17 -4.92 22.72 -4.55
CA LEU A 17 -4.62 21.90 -3.37
C LEU A 17 -4.87 22.70 -2.09
N ALA A 18 -4.53 23.99 -2.09
CA ALA A 18 -4.79 24.88 -0.97
C ALA A 18 -6.32 25.07 -0.77
N ASP A 19 -7.05 25.28 -1.86
CA ASP A 19 -8.52 25.42 -1.83
C ASP A 19 -9.22 24.14 -1.35
N ALA A 20 -8.64 22.97 -1.65
CA ALA A 20 -9.13 21.67 -1.18
C ALA A 20 -8.62 21.29 0.22
N ALA A 21 -7.92 22.19 0.91
CA ALA A 21 -7.31 21.96 2.23
C ALA A 21 -6.42 20.70 2.30
N VAL A 22 -5.78 20.35 1.17
CA VAL A 22 -4.87 19.20 1.10
C VAL A 22 -3.58 19.56 1.85
N THR A 23 -3.31 18.83 2.93
CA THR A 23 -2.10 19.02 3.74
C THR A 23 -1.08 17.94 3.36
N PRO A 24 0.18 18.31 3.04
CA PRO A 24 1.22 17.33 2.77
C PRO A 24 1.52 16.52 4.04
N LEU A 25 1.83 15.23 3.85
CA LEU A 25 2.32 14.40 4.94
C LEU A 25 3.79 14.72 5.21
N GLU A 26 4.17 14.77 6.48
CA GLU A 26 5.59 14.77 6.85
C GLU A 26 6.20 13.40 6.57
N MET A 27 7.42 13.39 6.03
CA MET A 27 8.19 12.18 5.79
C MET A 27 8.99 11.81 7.04
N ASP A 28 9.12 10.51 7.27
CA ASP A 28 9.94 9.89 8.31
C ASP A 28 10.98 9.03 7.61
N GLU A 29 12.21 9.52 7.65
CA GLU A 29 13.38 8.90 7.06
C GLU A 29 14.09 7.95 8.05
N ASP A 30 13.57 7.82 9.28
CA ASP A 30 14.15 6.93 10.26
C ASP A 30 13.96 5.47 9.82
N PRO A 31 14.93 4.59 10.08
CA PRO A 31 14.80 3.18 9.73
C PRO A 31 13.52 2.54 10.26
N ILE A 32 12.99 1.59 9.49
CA ILE A 32 11.86 0.75 9.91
C ILE A 32 12.41 -0.61 10.27
N GLU A 33 12.20 -1.01 11.52
CA GLU A 33 12.69 -2.27 12.07
C GLU A 33 11.54 -3.29 12.22
N ASP A 34 11.89 -4.57 12.39
CA ASP A 34 10.93 -5.60 12.79
C ASP A 34 10.22 -5.19 14.09
N GLY A 35 8.90 -5.29 14.10
CA GLY A 35 8.06 -4.87 15.21
C GLY A 35 7.60 -3.41 15.15
N THR A 36 8.05 -2.62 14.17
CA THR A 36 7.56 -1.24 14.00
C THR A 36 6.06 -1.26 13.71
N GLU A 37 5.29 -0.59 14.57
CA GLU A 37 3.86 -0.40 14.37
C GLU A 37 3.57 0.66 13.30
N VAL A 38 2.67 0.33 12.39
CA VAL A 38 2.32 1.18 11.24
C VAL A 38 0.81 1.25 11.04
N VAL A 39 0.39 2.27 10.30
CA VAL A 39 -0.99 2.44 9.82
C VAL A 39 -0.95 2.48 8.30
N TYR A 40 -1.61 1.52 7.66
CA TYR A 40 -1.85 1.50 6.23
C TYR A 40 -3.07 2.36 5.93
N CYS A 41 -2.91 3.34 5.06
CA CYS A 41 -4.00 4.20 4.61
C CYS A 41 -4.43 3.82 3.20
N GLY A 42 -5.74 3.78 2.98
CA GLY A 42 -6.34 3.59 1.67
C GLY A 42 -7.66 4.32 1.59
N VAL A 43 -8.37 4.10 0.49
CA VAL A 43 -9.74 4.57 0.33
C VAL A 43 -10.69 3.38 0.31
N ASP A 44 -11.96 3.57 0.63
CA ASP A 44 -13.03 2.63 0.38
C ASP A 44 -13.95 3.29 -0.63
N LEU A 45 -14.25 2.59 -1.71
CA LEU A 45 -15.11 3.07 -2.78
C LEU A 45 -16.44 2.36 -2.65
N LYS A 46 -17.50 3.14 -2.42
CA LYS A 46 -18.87 2.64 -2.45
C LYS A 46 -19.58 3.26 -3.64
N GLU A 47 -19.97 2.43 -4.59
CA GLU A 47 -20.89 2.83 -5.64
C GLU A 47 -22.30 2.90 -5.04
N ASP A 48 -22.84 4.12 -4.94
CA ASP A 48 -24.20 4.35 -4.49
C ASP A 48 -25.13 4.30 -5.72
N ARG A 49 -25.53 3.10 -6.13
CA ARG A 49 -26.50 2.94 -7.22
C ARG A 49 -27.93 3.07 -6.69
N ALA A 50 -28.40 4.30 -6.51
CA ALA A 50 -29.82 4.55 -6.25
C ALA A 50 -30.68 4.44 -7.53
N ASN A 51 -30.09 4.71 -8.71
CA ASN A 51 -30.72 4.55 -10.02
C ASN A 51 -29.70 4.12 -11.10
N PRO A 52 -30.14 3.55 -12.24
CA PRO A 52 -29.27 3.12 -13.34
C PRO A 52 -28.49 4.25 -14.05
N ASN A 53 -28.85 5.51 -13.78
CA ASN A 53 -28.22 6.71 -14.33
C ASN A 53 -27.39 7.48 -13.28
N ASP A 54 -27.23 6.92 -12.07
CA ASP A 54 -26.54 7.59 -10.97
C ASP A 54 -25.09 7.12 -10.92
N ASP A 55 -24.16 8.01 -11.27
CA ASP A 55 -22.70 7.79 -11.15
C ASP A 55 -22.21 8.27 -9.78
N GLY A 56 -22.97 7.97 -8.73
CA GLY A 56 -22.62 8.32 -7.35
C GLY A 56 -21.54 7.40 -6.81
N MET A 57 -20.31 7.93 -6.66
CA MET A 57 -19.23 7.22 -5.97
C MET A 57 -18.91 7.94 -4.66
N THR A 58 -19.16 7.26 -3.55
CA THR A 58 -18.75 7.73 -2.22
C THR A 58 -17.38 7.16 -1.88
N MET A 59 -16.42 8.06 -1.63
CA MET A 59 -15.08 7.70 -1.19
C MET A 59 -14.95 7.94 0.31
N ALA A 60 -14.47 6.95 1.06
CA ALA A 60 -14.15 7.11 2.49
C ALA A 60 -12.70 6.70 2.75
N VAL A 61 -11.94 7.51 3.50
CA VAL A 61 -10.59 7.10 3.92
C VAL A 61 -10.70 5.94 4.90
N LYS A 62 -9.88 4.90 4.68
CA LYS A 62 -9.79 3.73 5.55
C LYS A 62 -8.37 3.56 6.05
N GLN A 63 -8.26 3.21 7.32
CA GLN A 63 -6.98 2.97 7.98
C GLN A 63 -6.98 1.56 8.56
N LEU A 64 -5.85 0.86 8.43
CA LEU A 64 -5.63 -0.46 9.01
C LEU A 64 -4.33 -0.42 9.81
N THR A 65 -4.38 -0.88 11.06
CA THR A 65 -3.17 -0.96 11.90
C THR A 65 -2.43 -2.26 11.56
N GLY A 66 -1.11 -2.22 11.62
CA GLY A 66 -0.29 -3.40 11.45
C GLY A 66 1.12 -3.23 11.97
N VAL A 67 1.96 -4.22 11.67
CA VAL A 67 3.32 -4.33 12.18
C VAL A 67 4.24 -4.76 11.04
N CYS A 68 5.36 -4.05 10.86
CA CYS A 68 6.43 -4.44 9.96
C CYS A 68 7.15 -5.70 10.49
N LYS A 69 7.45 -6.67 9.62
CA LYS A 69 8.02 -7.98 10.01
C LYS A 69 9.31 -8.36 9.31
N ALA A 70 9.43 -8.05 8.02
CA ALA A 70 10.57 -8.52 7.24
C ALA A 70 10.86 -7.60 6.07
N ALA A 71 12.14 -7.49 5.69
CA ALA A 71 12.55 -6.94 4.42
C ALA A 71 12.63 -8.06 3.37
N ILE A 72 12.13 -7.80 2.17
CA ILE A 72 12.05 -8.75 1.07
C ILE A 72 12.53 -8.08 -0.19
N VAL A 73 13.40 -8.78 -0.94
CA VAL A 73 13.82 -8.35 -2.26
C VAL A 73 12.95 -9.05 -3.29
N SER A 74 12.25 -8.27 -4.10
CA SER A 74 11.41 -8.75 -5.20
C SER A 74 11.94 -8.23 -6.53
N VAL A 75 11.80 -9.05 -7.58
CA VAL A 75 12.08 -8.61 -8.96
C VAL A 75 11.07 -7.54 -9.40
N ASP A 76 9.82 -7.65 -8.96
CA ASP A 76 8.73 -6.79 -9.42
C ASP A 76 8.71 -5.42 -8.73
N TYR A 77 9.08 -5.38 -7.44
CA TYR A 77 8.89 -4.21 -6.58
C TYR A 77 10.18 -3.68 -5.94
N GLY A 78 11.32 -4.34 -6.18
CA GLY A 78 12.59 -4.01 -5.53
C GLY A 78 12.60 -4.44 -4.07
N THR A 79 13.23 -3.64 -3.20
CA THR A 79 13.23 -3.89 -1.76
C THR A 79 11.91 -3.39 -1.17
N VAL A 80 11.13 -4.32 -0.61
CA VAL A 80 9.88 -4.02 0.10
C VAL A 80 9.96 -4.48 1.54
N LEU A 81 9.15 -3.87 2.39
CA LEU A 81 8.89 -4.33 3.74
C LEU A 81 7.55 -5.05 3.78
N ALA A 82 7.56 -6.27 4.30
CA ALA A 82 6.38 -7.08 4.53
C ALA A 82 5.83 -6.81 5.93
N GLY A 83 4.52 -6.60 6.02
CA GLY A 83 3.81 -6.37 7.26
C GLY A 83 2.63 -7.30 7.47
N SER A 84 2.25 -7.42 8.74
CA SER A 84 1.04 -8.10 9.19
C SER A 84 -0.02 -7.06 9.54
N ILE A 85 -1.25 -7.25 9.08
CA ILE A 85 -2.38 -6.40 9.45
C ILE A 85 -3.03 -6.96 10.72
N GLU A 86 -3.29 -6.09 11.69
CA GLU A 86 -4.07 -6.45 12.86
C GLU A 86 -5.49 -6.79 12.41
N LYS A 87 -5.91 -8.04 12.62
CA LYS A 87 -7.29 -8.44 12.37
C LYS A 87 -8.20 -7.66 13.32
N GLU A 88 -8.88 -6.65 12.80
CA GLU A 88 -10.02 -6.07 13.51
C GLU A 88 -11.01 -7.20 13.78
N ARG A 89 -11.48 -7.33 15.03
CA ARG A 89 -12.50 -8.30 15.44
C ARG A 89 -13.85 -8.00 14.80
N ARG A 90 -13.97 -8.16 13.48
CA ARG A 90 -15.23 -8.11 12.76
C ARG A 90 -15.44 -9.45 12.08
N ASP A 91 -16.59 -10.03 12.40
CA ASP A 91 -17.12 -11.30 11.93
C ASP A 91 -16.91 -11.48 10.43
N LEU A 92 -15.83 -12.14 10.05
CA LEU A 92 -15.62 -12.60 8.70
C LEU A 92 -15.09 -14.02 8.85
N SER A 93 -15.85 -14.94 8.26
CA SER A 93 -15.40 -16.28 7.86
C SER A 93 -13.92 -16.28 7.50
N ASP A 94 -13.22 -17.41 7.69
CA ASP A 94 -11.79 -17.62 7.41
C ASP A 94 -11.26 -17.19 6.01
N ASN A 95 -12.10 -16.56 5.18
CA ASN A 95 -11.89 -16.14 3.80
C ASN A 95 -12.20 -14.64 3.47
N ALA A 96 -12.12 -13.64 4.37
CA ALA A 96 -12.11 -12.23 3.90
C ALA A 96 -11.55 -11.17 4.89
N PRO A 97 -10.92 -10.07 4.40
CA PRO A 97 -10.26 -9.90 3.11
C PRO A 97 -8.77 -9.55 3.25
N LEU A 98 -8.03 -10.09 2.29
CA LEU A 98 -6.80 -9.54 1.75
C LEU A 98 -6.91 -8.00 1.62
N LEU A 99 -5.81 -7.27 1.84
CA LEU A 99 -5.75 -5.82 1.66
C LEU A 99 -6.46 -5.39 0.35
N PRO A 100 -7.52 -4.56 0.41
CA PRO A 100 -8.24 -4.10 -0.78
C PRO A 100 -7.33 -3.30 -1.73
N LEU A 101 -7.59 -3.36 -3.04
CA LEU A 101 -6.90 -2.59 -4.09
C LEU A 101 -6.66 -1.12 -3.72
N SER A 102 -7.65 -0.53 -3.09
CA SER A 102 -7.73 0.87 -2.76
C SER A 102 -6.72 1.35 -1.70
N PHE A 103 -5.90 0.45 -1.16
CA PHE A 103 -4.74 0.77 -0.33
C PHE A 103 -3.45 0.90 -1.13
N CYS A 104 -3.36 0.34 -2.34
CA CYS A 104 -2.15 0.43 -3.16
C CYS A 104 -1.96 1.89 -3.65
N GLY A 105 -0.72 2.37 -3.58
CA GLY A 105 -0.39 3.79 -3.72
C GLY A 105 -0.69 4.64 -2.47
N GLY A 106 -1.39 4.07 -1.48
CA GLY A 106 -1.69 4.74 -0.22
C GLY A 106 -0.49 4.81 0.73
N PRO A 107 -0.39 5.87 1.56
CA PRO A 107 0.73 6.06 2.46
C PRO A 107 0.69 5.05 3.61
N VAL A 108 1.88 4.66 4.06
CA VAL A 108 2.10 3.91 5.29
C VAL A 108 2.64 4.88 6.33
N LEU A 109 1.97 5.00 7.46
CA LEU A 109 2.34 5.93 8.52
C LEU A 109 2.95 5.20 9.71
N ARG A 110 4.00 5.74 10.33
CA ARG A 110 4.49 5.24 11.63
C ARG A 110 3.45 5.55 12.69
N LYS A 111 2.96 4.54 13.41
CA LYS A 111 1.85 4.71 14.38
C LYS A 111 2.19 5.72 15.49
N SER A 112 3.45 5.78 15.92
CA SER A 112 3.89 6.65 17.01
C SER A 112 4.00 8.14 16.63
N SER A 113 4.26 8.46 15.36
CA SER A 113 4.51 9.84 14.89
C SER A 113 3.46 10.35 13.91
N GLY A 114 2.69 9.47 13.27
CA GLY A 114 1.78 9.79 12.18
C GLY A 114 2.47 10.18 10.88
N LYS A 115 3.80 10.14 10.84
CA LYS A 115 4.60 10.50 9.66
C LYS A 115 4.62 9.37 8.64
N CYS A 116 4.69 9.73 7.36
CA CYS A 116 4.78 8.78 6.27
C CYS A 116 6.13 8.08 6.31
N VAL A 117 6.16 6.76 6.23
CA VAL A 117 7.36 5.91 6.21
C VAL A 117 7.47 5.09 4.92
N GLY A 118 6.44 5.07 4.08
CA GLY A 118 6.43 4.30 2.85
C GLY A 118 5.13 4.37 2.07
N VAL A 119 5.05 3.60 1.00
CA VAL A 119 3.88 3.50 0.12
C VAL A 119 3.53 2.03 -0.08
N THR A 120 2.26 1.69 0.09
CA THR A 120 1.76 0.33 -0.12
C THR A 120 1.78 -0.02 -1.60
N VAL A 121 2.37 -1.16 -1.98
CA VAL A 121 2.54 -1.54 -3.40
C VAL A 121 1.81 -2.81 -3.77
N ALA A 122 1.67 -3.75 -2.84
CA ALA A 122 1.05 -5.03 -3.14
C ALA A 122 0.49 -5.69 -1.88
N ARG A 123 -0.51 -6.54 -2.08
CA ARG A 123 -0.86 -7.56 -1.10
C ARG A 123 0.13 -8.72 -1.16
N ILE A 124 0.36 -9.39 -0.05
CA ILE A 124 1.16 -10.62 -0.04
C ILE A 124 0.22 -11.81 -0.18
N LEU A 125 0.51 -12.70 -1.13
CA LEU A 125 -0.25 -13.91 -1.37
C LEU A 125 0.61 -15.16 -1.18
N LYS A 126 -0.08 -16.24 -0.81
CA LYS A 126 0.43 -17.60 -0.89
C LYS A 126 -0.31 -18.33 -2.01
N ASN A 127 0.45 -18.89 -2.92
CA ASN A 127 0.09 -19.54 -4.17
C ASN A 127 -0.71 -18.59 -5.07
N ALA A 128 -0.10 -17.47 -5.43
CA ALA A 128 -0.78 -16.48 -6.25
C ALA A 128 -1.11 -17.08 -7.62
N PRO A 129 -2.27 -16.76 -8.22
CA PRO A 129 -2.58 -17.20 -9.57
C PRO A 129 -1.57 -16.59 -10.54
N PRO A 130 -1.07 -17.32 -11.55
CA PRO A 130 -0.12 -16.78 -12.51
C PRO A 130 -0.69 -15.53 -13.18
N ARG A 131 0.15 -14.49 -13.35
CA ARG A 131 -0.25 -13.28 -14.10
C ARG A 131 -0.55 -13.69 -15.55
N ASP A 132 -1.77 -13.48 -16.01
CA ASP A 132 -2.10 -13.62 -17.43
C ASP A 132 -1.41 -12.49 -18.21
N PRO A 133 -0.45 -12.79 -19.10
CA PRO A 133 0.25 -11.77 -19.88
C PRO A 133 -0.65 -11.04 -20.91
N ASN A 134 -1.86 -11.55 -21.18
CA ASN A 134 -2.82 -10.96 -22.12
C ASN A 134 -3.97 -10.22 -21.42
N ALA A 135 -4.18 -10.45 -20.12
CA ALA A 135 -5.09 -9.64 -19.34
C ALA A 135 -4.42 -8.27 -19.14
N GLY A 136 -4.92 -7.23 -19.80
CA GLY A 136 -4.36 -5.89 -19.66
C GLY A 136 -4.18 -5.51 -18.19
N ASN A 137 -3.06 -4.85 -17.87
CA ASN A 137 -2.61 -4.44 -16.52
C ASN A 137 -3.64 -3.66 -15.67
N LEU A 138 -4.82 -3.34 -16.21
CA LEU A 138 -5.81 -2.44 -15.61
C LEU A 138 -6.74 -3.11 -14.58
N TYR A 139 -6.76 -4.45 -14.45
CA TYR A 139 -7.77 -5.13 -13.61
C TYR A 139 -7.24 -6.22 -12.67
N GLN A 140 -5.92 -6.43 -12.56
CA GLN A 140 -5.38 -7.40 -11.60
C GLN A 140 -4.91 -6.71 -10.32
N GLU A 141 -5.31 -7.26 -9.18
CA GLU A 141 -4.88 -6.77 -7.88
C GLU A 141 -3.37 -6.99 -7.71
N PRO A 142 -2.56 -5.94 -7.46
CA PRO A 142 -1.12 -6.10 -7.39
C PRO A 142 -0.80 -6.97 -6.19
N TYR A 143 -0.10 -8.07 -6.46
CA TYR A 143 0.27 -9.03 -5.45
C TYR A 143 1.76 -9.37 -5.55
N LEU A 144 2.33 -9.68 -4.40
CA LEU A 144 3.64 -10.29 -4.24
C LEU A 144 3.44 -11.73 -3.77
N ASP A 145 3.84 -12.68 -4.60
CA ASP A 145 3.83 -14.09 -4.23
C ASP A 145 5.08 -14.43 -3.43
N LEU A 146 4.88 -14.90 -2.20
CA LEU A 146 5.96 -15.34 -1.30
C LEU A 146 5.84 -16.83 -0.94
N SER A 147 5.15 -17.62 -1.75
CA SER A 147 4.92 -19.06 -1.52
C SER A 147 6.18 -19.84 -1.25
N GLU A 148 7.27 -19.52 -1.97
CA GLU A 148 8.56 -20.19 -1.83
C GLU A 148 9.26 -19.82 -0.50
N ASN A 149 8.86 -18.71 0.13
CA ASN A 149 9.37 -18.24 1.41
C ASN A 149 8.61 -18.85 2.59
N VAL A 150 8.48 -20.19 2.59
CA VAL A 150 7.78 -20.96 3.64
C VAL A 150 8.22 -20.60 5.07
N PRO A 151 9.52 -20.39 5.38
CA PRO A 151 9.94 -20.00 6.72
C PRO A 151 9.35 -18.65 7.19
N LEU A 152 9.20 -17.68 6.30
CA LEU A 152 8.64 -16.36 6.64
C LEU A 152 7.17 -16.48 7.02
N HIS A 153 6.38 -17.18 6.20
CA HIS A 153 4.95 -17.43 6.47
C HIS A 153 4.71 -18.30 7.71
N SER A 154 5.66 -19.17 8.07
CA SER A 154 5.55 -19.98 9.28
C SER A 154 5.74 -19.18 10.57
N ARG A 155 6.43 -18.03 10.49
CA ARG A 155 6.72 -17.17 11.63
C ARG A 155 5.67 -16.08 11.82
N TRP A 156 5.17 -15.52 10.73
CA TRP A 156 4.25 -14.38 10.77
C TRP A 156 3.17 -14.47 9.69
N PRO A 157 1.95 -14.00 9.97
CA PRO A 157 1.00 -13.67 8.91
C PRO A 157 1.55 -12.46 8.15
N LEU A 158 1.80 -12.62 6.85
CA LEU A 158 2.28 -11.54 5.98
C LEU A 158 1.16 -11.19 5.01
N ASP A 159 0.64 -9.97 5.11
CA ASP A 159 -0.59 -9.57 4.43
C ASP A 159 -0.32 -8.50 3.36
N VAL A 160 0.67 -7.64 3.57
CA VAL A 160 0.92 -6.44 2.76
C VAL A 160 2.42 -6.18 2.59
N ALA A 161 2.78 -5.71 1.40
CA ALA A 161 4.11 -5.22 1.07
C ALA A 161 4.04 -3.72 0.78
N PHE A 162 4.99 -2.98 1.33
CA PHE A 162 5.15 -1.55 1.07
C PHE A 162 6.61 -1.22 0.81
N VAL A 163 6.85 -0.20 -0.01
CA VAL A 163 8.21 0.30 -0.27
C VAL A 163 8.51 1.38 0.78
N PRO A 164 9.62 1.27 1.54
CA PRO A 164 10.01 2.31 2.49
C PRO A 164 10.53 3.57 1.77
N ILE A 165 10.29 4.74 2.34
CA ILE A 165 10.65 6.05 1.76
C ILE A 165 12.11 6.13 1.33
N GLY A 166 13.02 5.57 2.12
CA GLY A 166 14.46 5.59 1.84
C GLY A 166 14.85 5.00 0.48
N GLU A 167 14.03 4.11 -0.09
CA GLU A 167 14.31 3.45 -1.38
C GLU A 167 14.04 4.37 -2.59
N PHE A 168 13.16 5.37 -2.46
CA PHE A 168 12.73 6.18 -3.61
C PHE A 168 12.83 7.69 -3.40
N TYR A 169 12.73 8.19 -2.17
CA TYR A 169 12.54 9.62 -1.90
C TYR A 169 13.67 10.49 -2.48
N SER A 170 14.92 10.11 -2.23
CA SER A 170 16.08 10.83 -2.77
C SER A 170 16.13 10.87 -4.30
N SER A 171 15.63 9.82 -4.97
CA SER A 171 15.55 9.76 -6.43
C SER A 171 14.42 10.64 -6.97
N LEU A 172 13.29 10.70 -6.27
CA LEU A 172 12.17 11.57 -6.63
C LEU A 172 12.54 13.05 -6.46
N CYS A 173 13.14 13.45 -5.33
CA CYS A 173 13.55 14.84 -5.12
C CYS A 173 14.56 15.35 -6.17
N ARG A 174 15.42 14.46 -6.69
CA ARG A 174 16.37 14.82 -7.76
C ARG A 174 15.70 15.05 -9.11
N SER A 175 14.51 14.48 -9.34
CA SER A 175 13.73 14.72 -10.56
C SER A 175 12.92 16.02 -10.52
N GLU A 176 12.90 16.71 -9.37
CA GLU A 176 12.23 17.99 -9.18
C GLU A 176 13.14 19.21 -9.43
N LEU A 177 14.45 18.99 -9.64
CA LEU A 177 15.49 19.98 -9.98
C LEU A 177 15.77 20.01 -11.48
#